data_AF-M3I6X8-F1
#
_entry.id   AF-M3I6X8-F1
#
_cell.length_a   1.000
_cell.length_b   1.000
_cell.length_c   1.000
_cell.angle_alpha   90.00
_cell.angle_beta   90.00
_cell.angle_gamma   90.00
#
_symmetry.space_group_name_H-M   'P 1'
#
loop_
_entity.id
_entity.type
_entity.pdbx_description
1 polymer ?
#
loop_
_entity_poly.entity_id
_entity_poly.type
_entity_poly.pdbx_seq_one_letter_code
_entity_poly.pdbx_strand_id
1 'polypeptide(L)'
;QSRTVEIPVELGALVKKYEREIVNSSSNTYLFPGKSLGSHTTSRNVERIISEIGKNSGISSPVTVFTLRHSRALHLIADGSSLNQVKDFLGHKTLASTESYLPVKKNLRAAVREKSRQDALKNIRKKFKTR
;
A
#
# COMPACT_ATOMS: atom_id res chain seq x y z
N GLN A 1 -4.07 -17.40 2.21
CA GLN A 1 -2.62 -17.49 1.95
C GLN A 1 -1.92 -16.92 3.17
N SER A 2 -1.14 -17.75 3.86
CA SER A 2 -0.23 -17.31 4.91
C SER A 2 0.98 -16.65 4.25
N ARG A 3 1.47 -15.56 4.84
CA ARG A 3 2.68 -14.89 4.38
C ARG A 3 3.44 -14.33 5.56
N THR A 4 4.75 -14.20 5.39
CA THR A 4 5.64 -13.55 6.35
C THR A 4 5.96 -12.17 5.82
N VAL A 5 6.02 -11.19 6.72
CA VAL A 5 6.40 -9.82 6.40
C VAL A 5 7.54 -9.44 7.30
N GLU A 6 8.65 -9.01 6.72
CA GLU A 6 9.78 -8.49 7.47
C GLU A 6 9.42 -7.13 8.07
N ILE A 7 9.73 -6.97 9.35
CA ILE A 7 9.51 -5.73 10.09
C ILE A 7 10.86 -5.16 10.54
N PRO A 8 11.02 -3.83 10.58
CA PRO A 8 12.21 -3.21 11.18
C PRO A 8 12.43 -3.69 12.61
N VAL A 9 13.70 -3.86 13.00
CA VAL A 9 14.09 -4.34 14.34
C VAL A 9 13.49 -3.45 15.44
N GLU A 10 13.48 -2.14 15.23
CA GLU A 10 12.87 -1.15 16.13
C GLU A 10 11.37 -1.40 16.34
N LEU A 11 10.63 -1.70 15.27
CA LEU A 11 9.22 -2.03 15.36
C LEU A 11 9.01 -3.35 16.11
N GLY A 12 9.87 -4.35 15.86
CA GLY A 12 9.86 -5.61 16.59
C GLY A 12 10.09 -5.41 18.10
N ALA A 13 11.01 -4.52 18.48
CA ALA A 13 11.25 -4.17 19.88
C ALA A 13 10.03 -3.49 20.52
N LEU A 14 9.38 -2.59 19.79
CA LEU A 14 8.17 -1.92 20.24
C LEU A 14 7.01 -2.90 20.45
N VAL A 15 6.80 -3.83 19.50
CA VAL A 15 5.75 -4.86 19.61
C VAL A 15 5.99 -5.76 20.82
N LYS A 16 7.24 -6.22 21.04
CA LYS A 16 7.59 -7.03 22.22
C LYS A 16 7.37 -6.27 23.53
N LYS A 17 7.66 -4.96 23.56
CA LYS A 17 7.38 -4.11 24.71
C LYS A 17 5.87 -4.03 24.98
N TYR A 18 5.09 -3.76 23.93
CA TYR A 18 3.64 -3.71 23.99
C TYR A 18 3.02 -5.04 24.48
N GLU A 19 3.51 -6.17 23.97
CA GLU A 19 3.07 -7.50 24.38
C GLU A 19 3.30 -7.74 25.88
N ARG A 20 4.47 -7.36 26.41
CA ARG A 20 4.77 -7.50 27.84
C ARG A 20 3.90 -6.61 28.73
N GLU A 21 3.68 -5.36 28.34
CA GLU A 21 3.00 -4.37 29.18
C GLU A 21 1.48 -4.53 29.14
N ILE A 22 0.92 -4.83 27.97
CA ILE A 22 -0.53 -4.79 27.72
C ILE A 22 -1.12 -6.19 27.56
N VAL A 23 -0.46 -7.07 26.80
CA VAL A 23 -1.04 -8.37 26.44
C VAL A 23 -0.90 -9.36 27.58
N ASN A 24 0.30 -9.53 28.16
CA ASN A 24 0.54 -10.53 29.22
C ASN A 24 -0.26 -10.31 30.52
N SER A 25 -0.77 -9.10 30.74
CA SER A 25 -1.64 -8.76 31.88
C SER A 25 -3.06 -9.31 31.73
N SER A 26 -3.43 -9.75 30.53
CA SER A 26 -4.75 -10.28 30.18
C SER A 26 -4.55 -11.62 29.48
N SER A 27 -5.10 -12.73 29.98
CA SER A 27 -5.02 -14.06 29.34
C SER A 27 -5.75 -14.06 27.98
N ASN A 28 -5.20 -13.36 26.98
CA ASN A 28 -5.87 -12.98 25.77
C ASN A 28 -5.09 -13.50 24.56
N THR A 29 -5.79 -14.15 23.63
CA THR A 29 -5.20 -14.83 22.48
C THR A 29 -4.72 -13.88 21.39
N TYR A 30 -5.18 -12.63 21.41
CA TYR A 30 -4.93 -11.65 20.36
C TYR A 30 -3.85 -10.64 20.73
N LEU A 31 -2.93 -10.37 19.80
CA LEU A 31 -1.91 -9.33 19.98
C LEU A 31 -2.53 -7.96 20.27
N PHE A 32 -3.61 -7.59 19.58
CA PHE A 32 -4.35 -6.35 19.82
C PHE A 32 -5.74 -6.64 20.42
N PRO A 33 -5.87 -6.66 21.76
CA PRO A 33 -7.11 -7.02 22.43
C PRO A 33 -8.22 -5.98 22.18
N GLY A 34 -9.46 -6.44 22.21
CA GLY A 34 -10.66 -5.61 22.16
C GLY A 34 -11.15 -5.22 23.56
N LYS A 35 -12.30 -4.54 23.63
CA LYS A 35 -12.88 -4.10 24.92
C LYS A 35 -13.36 -5.26 25.79
N SER A 36 -13.86 -6.32 25.16
CA SER A 36 -14.35 -7.51 25.87
C SER A 36 -13.22 -8.55 26.01
N LEU A 37 -13.22 -9.31 27.11
CA LEU A 37 -12.27 -10.38 27.32
C LEU A 37 -12.34 -11.41 26.17
N GLY A 38 -11.18 -11.79 25.64
CA GLY A 38 -11.10 -12.73 24.51
C GLY A 38 -11.54 -12.15 23.15
N SER A 39 -11.83 -10.85 23.07
CA SER A 39 -12.11 -10.17 21.78
C SER A 39 -10.86 -9.49 21.22
N HIS A 40 -10.86 -9.22 19.92
CA HIS A 40 -9.82 -8.43 19.24
C HIS A 40 -10.31 -7.02 18.90
N THR A 41 -9.37 -6.10 18.67
CA THR A 41 -9.69 -4.78 18.15
C THR A 41 -10.40 -4.87 16.79
N THR A 42 -11.42 -4.02 16.58
CA THR A 42 -12.20 -3.98 15.34
C THR A 42 -11.54 -3.08 14.30
N SER A 43 -11.73 -3.39 13.00
CA SER A 43 -11.20 -2.57 11.90
C SER A 43 -11.69 -1.12 11.97
N ARG A 44 -12.95 -0.90 12.38
CA ARG A 44 -13.50 0.45 12.59
C ARG A 44 -12.74 1.22 13.66
N ASN A 45 -12.34 0.56 14.75
CA ASN A 45 -11.55 1.22 15.79
C ASN A 45 -10.15 1.57 15.30
N VAL A 46 -9.50 0.69 14.54
CA VAL A 46 -8.19 0.98 13.91
C VAL A 46 -8.30 2.18 12.98
N GLU A 47 -9.29 2.21 12.07
CA GLU A 47 -9.49 3.34 11.16
C GLU A 47 -9.74 4.65 11.92
N ARG A 48 -10.52 4.60 13.01
CA ARG A 48 -10.75 5.77 13.87
C ARG A 48 -9.45 6.28 14.49
N ILE A 49 -8.63 5.39 15.06
CA ILE A 49 -7.34 5.73 15.68
C ILE A 49 -6.40 6.36 14.63
N ILE A 50 -6.27 5.75 13.45
CA ILE A 50 -5.40 6.26 12.40
C ILE A 50 -5.88 7.64 11.90
N SER A 51 -7.19 7.82 11.73
CA SER A 51 -7.75 9.11 11.33
C SER A 51 -7.48 10.21 12.36
N GLU A 52 -7.61 9.87 13.64
CA GLU A 52 -7.32 10.79 14.76
C GLU A 52 -5.84 11.17 14.82
N ILE A 53 -4.93 10.19 14.68
CA ILE A 53 -3.48 10.43 14.59
C ILE A 53 -3.16 11.35 13.41
N GLY A 54 -3.77 11.13 12.23
CA GLY A 54 -3.56 11.97 11.06
C GLY A 54 -3.96 13.43 11.28
N LYS A 55 -5.11 13.66 11.92
CA LYS A 55 -5.58 15.01 12.30
C LYS A 55 -4.62 15.67 13.29
N ASN A 56 -4.22 14.94 14.33
CA ASN A 56 -3.31 15.44 15.36
C ASN A 56 -1.89 15.72 14.83
N SER A 57 -1.51 15.07 13.74
CA SER A 57 -0.22 15.27 13.05
C SER A 57 -0.23 16.48 12.09
N GLY A 58 -1.35 17.23 12.00
CA GLY A 58 -1.46 18.39 11.11
C GLY A 58 -1.57 18.05 9.62
N ILE A 59 -1.88 16.79 9.27
CA ILE A 59 -2.04 16.36 7.88
C ILE A 59 -3.41 16.83 7.39
N SER A 60 -3.42 17.70 6.39
CA SER A 60 -4.65 18.27 5.83
C SER A 60 -5.54 17.25 5.10
N SER A 61 -4.93 16.21 4.55
CA SER A 61 -5.63 15.14 3.84
C SER A 61 -6.07 14.02 4.77
N PRO A 62 -7.20 13.33 4.49
CA PRO A 62 -7.63 12.19 5.28
C PRO A 62 -6.59 11.07 5.31
N VAL A 63 -6.13 10.72 6.52
CA VAL A 63 -5.26 9.57 6.75
C VAL A 63 -6.12 8.38 7.16
N THR A 64 -5.99 7.27 6.43
CA THR A 64 -6.69 5.99 6.65
C THR A 64 -5.68 4.85 6.67
N VAL A 65 -6.11 3.64 7.04
CA VAL A 65 -5.26 2.45 6.93
C VAL A 65 -4.84 2.22 5.47
N PHE A 66 -5.72 2.51 4.51
CA PHE A 66 -5.40 2.45 3.08
C PHE A 66 -4.30 3.45 2.70
N THR A 67 -4.38 4.69 3.21
CA THR A 67 -3.35 5.72 2.99
C THR A 67 -1.98 5.22 3.48
N LEU A 68 -1.90 4.67 4.69
CA LEU A 68 -0.65 4.13 5.24
C LEU A 68 -0.10 2.96 4.42
N ARG A 69 -0.98 2.04 4.00
CA ARG A 69 -0.61 0.94 3.10
C ARG A 69 -0.04 1.48 1.79
N HIS A 70 -0.66 2.51 1.23
CA HIS A 70 -0.23 3.14 -0.01
C HIS A 70 1.15 3.80 0.13
N SER A 71 1.35 4.56 1.20
CA SER A 71 2.64 5.20 1.48
C SER A 71 3.76 4.17 1.63
N ARG A 72 3.54 3.07 2.36
CA ARG A 72 4.56 2.02 2.50
C ARG A 72 4.87 1.32 1.18
N ALA A 73 3.85 1.02 0.37
CA ALA A 73 4.04 0.43 -0.96
C ALA A 73 4.85 1.36 -1.86
N LEU A 74 4.57 2.66 -1.84
CA LEU A 74 5.30 3.66 -2.61
C LEU A 74 6.75 3.80 -2.13
N HIS A 75 7.00 3.80 -0.82
CA HIS A 75 8.38 3.80 -0.29
C HIS A 75 9.15 2.57 -0.76
N LEU A 76 8.56 1.37 -0.71
CA LEU A 76 9.22 0.16 -1.22
C LEU A 76 9.60 0.29 -2.71
N ILE A 77 8.69 0.84 -3.53
CA ILE A 77 8.96 1.10 -4.95
C ILE A 77 10.08 2.14 -5.12
N ALA A 78 10.06 3.22 -4.34
CA ALA A 78 11.06 4.28 -4.38
C ALA A 78 12.45 3.78 -3.94
N ASP A 79 12.50 2.85 -2.98
CA ASP A 79 13.71 2.17 -2.52
C ASP A 79 14.24 1.12 -3.54
N GLY A 80 13.60 1.01 -4.71
CA GLY A 80 14.01 0.14 -5.81
C GLY A 80 13.45 -1.29 -5.74
N SER A 81 12.48 -1.56 -4.86
CA SER A 81 11.82 -2.87 -4.82
C SER A 81 11.02 -3.11 -6.10
N SER A 82 11.13 -4.32 -6.64
CA SER A 82 10.31 -4.74 -7.78
C SER A 82 8.82 -4.82 -7.42
N LEU A 83 7.94 -4.66 -8.41
CA LEU A 83 6.49 -4.78 -8.20
C LEU A 83 6.07 -6.14 -7.66
N ASN A 84 6.84 -7.20 -7.96
CA ASN A 84 6.61 -8.53 -7.42
C ASN A 84 6.88 -8.57 -5.91
N GLN A 85 7.99 -8.00 -5.45
CA GLN A 85 8.30 -7.88 -4.02
C GLN A 85 7.23 -7.08 -3.27
N VAL A 86 6.77 -5.97 -3.86
CA VAL A 86 5.70 -5.15 -3.26
C VAL A 86 4.37 -5.90 -3.23
N LYS A 87 4.02 -6.64 -4.29
CA LYS A 87 2.83 -7.50 -4.35
C LYS A 87 2.86 -8.56 -3.25
N ASP A 88 4.00 -9.21 -3.07
CA ASP A 88 4.16 -10.27 -2.06
C ASP A 88 4.09 -9.69 -0.65
N PHE A 89 4.72 -8.53 -0.41
CA PHE A 89 4.62 -7.79 0.85
C PHE A 89 3.17 -7.42 1.20
N LEU A 90 2.41 -6.89 0.23
CA LEU A 90 1.01 -6.50 0.42
C LEU A 90 0.05 -7.71 0.46
N GLY A 91 0.47 -8.86 -0.06
CA GLY A 91 -0.36 -10.07 -0.18
C GLY A 91 -1.43 -9.95 -1.27
N HIS A 92 -1.17 -9.20 -2.34
CA HIS A 92 -2.11 -9.08 -3.45
C HIS A 92 -2.06 -10.31 -4.37
N LYS A 93 -3.24 -10.83 -4.74
CA LYS A 93 -3.36 -11.96 -5.66
C LYS A 93 -2.94 -11.62 -7.09
N THR A 94 -3.04 -10.34 -7.48
CA THR A 94 -2.73 -9.87 -8.83
C THR A 94 -1.83 -8.64 -8.79
N LEU A 95 -1.01 -8.48 -9.83
CA LEU A 95 -0.17 -7.29 -10.00
C LEU A 95 -0.98 -6.02 -10.25
N ALA A 96 -2.18 -6.13 -10.84
CA ALA A 96 -3.04 -4.99 -11.16
C ALA A 96 -3.35 -4.11 -9.94
N SER A 97 -3.55 -4.72 -8.76
CA SER A 97 -3.76 -4.02 -7.48
C SER A 97 -2.50 -3.35 -6.94
N THR A 98 -1.31 -3.79 -7.35
CA THR A 98 -0.03 -3.17 -6.99
C THR A 98 0.38 -2.08 -7.98
N GLU A 99 0.00 -2.22 -9.24
CA GLU A 99 0.24 -1.20 -10.26
C GLU A 99 -0.53 0.11 -10.02
N SER A 100 -1.56 0.11 -9.16
CA SER A 100 -2.26 1.35 -8.76
C SER A 100 -1.42 2.25 -7.84
N TYR A 101 -0.34 1.73 -7.25
CA TYR A 101 0.60 2.53 -6.45
C TYR A 101 1.63 3.28 -7.30
N LEU A 102 1.70 3.02 -8.61
CA LEU A 102 2.63 3.71 -9.51
C LEU A 102 2.06 5.06 -9.97
N PRO A 103 2.72 6.20 -9.67
CA PRO A 103 2.30 7.52 -10.14
C PRO A 103 2.30 7.65 -11.67
N VAL A 104 3.10 6.82 -12.34
CA VAL A 104 3.39 6.88 -13.78
C VAL A 104 2.15 6.59 -14.65
N LYS A 105 1.06 6.03 -14.10
CA LYS A 105 -0.10 5.59 -14.90
C LYS A 105 -0.90 6.72 -15.57
N LYS A 106 -0.93 7.95 -15.04
CA LYS A 106 -1.65 9.05 -15.71
C LYS A 106 -0.94 9.48 -17.00
N ASN A 107 0.38 9.62 -16.96
CA ASN A 107 1.14 10.14 -18.09
C ASN A 107 1.57 9.05 -19.08
N LEU A 108 1.88 7.84 -18.60
CA LEU A 108 2.37 6.77 -19.47
C LEU A 108 1.27 6.19 -20.37
N ARG A 109 0.04 6.01 -19.85
CA ARG A 109 -1.09 5.53 -20.67
C ARG A 109 -1.55 6.55 -21.71
N ALA A 110 -1.37 7.84 -21.43
CA ALA A 110 -1.62 8.90 -22.40
C ALA A 110 -0.49 8.95 -23.45
N ALA A 111 0.77 8.89 -23.03
CA ALA A 111 1.95 8.89 -23.90
C ALA A 111 2.00 7.66 -24.84
N VAL A 112 1.65 6.47 -24.35
CA VAL A 112 1.59 5.24 -25.18
C VAL A 112 0.48 5.33 -26.22
N ARG A 113 -0.69 5.89 -25.88
CA ARG A 113 -1.77 6.14 -26.84
C ARG A 113 -1.38 7.16 -27.91
N GLU A 114 -0.72 8.24 -27.50
CA GLU A 114 -0.27 9.27 -28.42
C GLU A 114 0.83 8.77 -29.37
N LYS A 115 1.80 8.00 -28.86
CA LYS A 115 2.83 7.37 -29.68
C LYS A 115 2.22 6.41 -30.71
N SER A 116 1.30 5.55 -30.27
CA SER A 116 0.58 4.63 -31.16
C SER A 116 -0.23 5.36 -32.24
N ARG A 117 -0.85 6.50 -31.90
CA ARG A 117 -1.59 7.36 -32.82
C ARG A 117 -0.66 8.00 -33.86
N GLN A 118 0.50 8.52 -33.44
CA GLN A 118 1.48 9.13 -34.34
C GLN A 118 2.11 8.11 -35.30
N ASP A 119 2.38 6.89 -34.83
CA ASP A 119 2.90 5.82 -35.66
C ASP A 119 1.87 5.37 -36.72
N ALA A 120 0.59 5.29 -36.34
CA ALA A 120 -0.50 5.04 -37.30
C ALA A 120 -0.59 6.15 -38.37
N LEU A 121 -0.52 7.43 -37.97
CA LEU A 121 -0.55 8.56 -38.90
C LEU A 121 0.66 8.60 -39.84
N LYS A 122 1.86 8.26 -39.35
CA LYS A 122 3.07 8.14 -40.19
C LYS A 122 2.91 7.05 -41.25
N ASN A 123 2.36 5.90 -40.88
CA ASN A 123 2.14 4.78 -41.81
C ASN A 123 1.12 5.14 -42.89
N ILE A 124 0.03 5.82 -42.53
CA ILE A 124 -0.95 6.35 -43.48
C ILE A 124 -0.28 7.33 -44.44
N ARG A 125 0.45 8.32 -43.92
CA ARG A 125 1.13 9.34 -44.73
C ARG A 125 2.18 8.74 -45.68
N LYS A 126 2.88 7.67 -45.27
CA LYS A 126 3.84 6.94 -46.10
C LYS A 126 3.14 6.18 -47.23
N LYS A 127 2.00 5.55 -46.96
CA LYS A 127 1.17 4.81 -47.95
C LYS A 127 0.64 5.71 -49.06
N PHE A 128 0.35 6.99 -48.75
CA PHE A 128 -0.13 7.98 -49.72
C PHE A 128 0.98 8.80 -50.40
N LYS A 129 2.26 8.59 -50.05
CA LYS A 129 3.41 9.29 -50.66
C LYS A 129 4.14 8.45 -51.74
N THR A 130 3.78 7.18 -51.88
CA THR A 130 4.32 6.22 -52.87
C THR A 130 3.33 5.91 -54.02
N ARG A 131 2.43 6.84 -54.31
CA ARG A 131 1.62 6.90 -55.54
C ARG A 131 1.84 8.25 -56.17
#